data_AF-A0A066XR54-F1
#
_entry.id   AF-A0A066XR54-F1
#
_cell.length_a   1.000
_cell.length_b   1.000
_cell.length_c   1.000
_cell.angle_alpha   90.00
_cell.angle_beta   90.00
_cell.angle_gamma   90.00
#
_symmetry.space_group_name_H-M   'P 1'
#
loop_
_entity.id
_entity.type
_entity.pdbx_description
1 polymer ?
#
loop_
_entity_poly.entity_id
_entity_poly.type
_entity_poly.pdbx_seq_one_letter_code
_entity_poly.pdbx_strand_id
1 'polypeptide(L)'
;MTEERTIHQPIHPSVRARLDPEYVALHDAVIQYMEPSEARPWDPASRRAPNPLAHTTQKLSPVGRTWDEELPGGSVQARIFVPAGEAPDPAAGWPCLVWLHGGGWVNGGLDSENGFLTHVCRCESLNLRPPLIFLT
;
A
#
# COMPACT_ATOMS: atom_id res chain seq x y z
N MET A 1 -16.57 32.10 0.63
CA MET A 1 -16.55 31.88 -0.83
C MET A 1 -15.96 30.50 -1.03
N THR A 2 -16.76 29.54 -1.52
CA THR A 2 -16.27 28.20 -1.85
C THR A 2 -15.37 28.31 -3.07
N GLU A 3 -14.09 27.98 -2.92
CA GLU A 3 -13.16 27.88 -4.04
C GLU A 3 -13.69 26.84 -5.04
N GLU A 4 -13.80 27.22 -6.32
CA GLU A 4 -14.12 26.28 -7.39
C GLU A 4 -12.94 25.32 -7.56
N ARG A 5 -13.14 24.04 -7.25
CA ARG A 5 -12.13 22.99 -7.42
C ARG A 5 -12.20 22.41 -8.84
N THR A 6 -11.07 22.38 -9.54
CA THR A 6 -10.95 21.79 -10.89
C THR A 6 -11.12 20.27 -10.85
N ILE A 7 -12.06 19.74 -11.64
CA ILE A 7 -12.25 18.29 -11.79
C ILE A 7 -11.26 17.78 -12.84
N HIS A 8 -10.39 16.84 -12.45
CA HIS A 8 -9.38 16.24 -13.31
C HIS A 8 -9.76 14.83 -13.77
N GLN A 9 -10.42 14.04 -12.91
CA GLN A 9 -10.64 12.61 -13.14
C GLN A 9 -12.09 12.22 -12.87
N PRO A 10 -13.08 12.62 -13.68
CA PRO A 10 -14.47 12.23 -13.44
C PRO A 10 -14.71 10.73 -13.72
N ILE A 11 -15.55 10.07 -12.91
CA ILE A 11 -15.99 8.69 -13.20
C ILE A 11 -16.82 8.70 -14.48
N HIS A 12 -16.45 7.85 -15.44
CA HIS A 12 -17.22 7.72 -16.68
C HIS A 12 -18.66 7.22 -16.40
N PRO A 13 -19.71 7.83 -16.99
CA PRO A 13 -21.10 7.49 -16.67
C PRO A 13 -21.45 6.01 -16.84
N SER A 14 -20.84 5.32 -17.82
CA SER A 14 -21.13 3.90 -18.11
C SER A 14 -20.67 2.93 -17.01
N VAL A 15 -19.71 3.30 -16.18
CA VAL A 15 -19.19 2.42 -15.11
C VAL A 15 -19.73 2.79 -13.74
N ARG A 16 -20.27 4.00 -13.58
CA ARG A 16 -20.69 4.55 -12.30
C ARG A 16 -21.70 3.67 -11.55
N ALA A 17 -22.68 3.10 -12.24
CA ALA A 17 -23.67 2.20 -11.65
C ALA A 17 -23.13 0.80 -11.27
N ARG A 18 -21.89 0.48 -11.67
CA ARG A 18 -21.22 -0.80 -11.39
C ARG A 18 -20.23 -0.71 -10.23
N LEU A 19 -19.99 0.50 -9.72
CA LEU A 19 -19.05 0.75 -8.63
C LEU A 19 -19.78 0.77 -7.29
N ASP A 20 -19.03 0.52 -6.23
CA ASP A 20 -19.53 0.65 -4.87
C ASP A 20 -20.01 2.11 -4.63
N PRO A 21 -21.23 2.32 -4.11
CA PRO A 21 -21.75 3.66 -3.81
C PRO A 21 -20.85 4.46 -2.86
N GLU A 22 -20.18 3.83 -1.89
CA GLU A 22 -19.25 4.50 -0.98
C GLU A 22 -17.99 4.97 -1.73
N TYR A 23 -17.49 4.17 -2.66
CA TYR A 23 -16.37 4.58 -3.52
C TYR A 23 -16.77 5.77 -4.42
N VAL A 24 -17.96 5.74 -5.02
CA VAL A 24 -18.46 6.86 -5.85
C VAL A 24 -18.53 8.15 -5.03
N ALA A 25 -19.05 8.08 -3.80
CA ALA A 25 -19.13 9.23 -2.91
C ALA A 25 -17.74 9.78 -2.53
N LEU A 26 -16.80 8.91 -2.16
CA LEU A 26 -15.42 9.30 -1.85
C LEU A 26 -14.74 9.95 -3.06
N HIS A 27 -14.91 9.35 -4.23
CA HIS A 27 -14.29 9.81 -5.45
C HIS A 27 -14.81 11.20 -5.85
N ASP A 28 -16.12 11.41 -5.81
CA ASP A 28 -16.71 12.71 -6.12
C ASP A 28 -16.34 13.78 -5.07
N ALA A 29 -16.17 13.41 -3.81
CA ALA A 29 -15.82 14.37 -2.76
C ALA A 29 -14.34 14.79 -2.81
N VAL A 30 -13.45 13.85 -3.18
CA VAL A 30 -12.00 13.98 -2.97
C VAL A 30 -11.18 13.62 -4.22
N ILE A 31 -11.30 12.40 -4.74
CA ILE A 31 -10.35 11.83 -5.72
C ILE A 31 -10.41 12.56 -7.07
N GLN A 32 -11.60 12.93 -7.54
CA GLN A 32 -11.76 13.54 -8.87
C GLN A 32 -11.01 14.88 -9.04
N TYR A 33 -10.63 15.53 -7.93
CA TYR A 33 -9.90 16.79 -7.91
C TYR A 33 -8.37 16.58 -7.85
N MET A 34 -7.90 15.33 -7.82
CA MET A 34 -6.48 15.02 -7.87
C MET A 34 -6.01 15.00 -9.32
N GLU A 35 -4.99 15.77 -9.63
CA GLU A 35 -4.36 15.73 -10.95
C GLU A 35 -3.68 14.38 -11.18
N PRO A 36 -3.98 13.67 -12.28
CA PRO A 36 -3.35 12.40 -12.59
C PRO A 36 -1.86 12.55 -12.81
N SER A 37 -1.08 11.56 -12.36
CA SER A 37 0.37 11.54 -12.52
C SER A 37 0.80 11.58 -13.99
N GLU A 38 0.04 10.94 -14.87
CA GLU A 38 0.29 10.84 -16.31
C GLU A 38 0.01 12.14 -17.07
N ALA A 39 -0.73 13.08 -16.45
CA ALA A 39 -0.96 14.40 -17.01
C ALA A 39 0.21 15.36 -16.74
N ARG A 40 1.10 15.01 -15.80
CA ARG A 40 2.27 15.82 -15.44
C ARG A 40 3.49 15.41 -16.26
N PRO A 41 4.36 16.36 -16.64
CA PRO A 41 5.68 16.02 -17.18
C PRO A 41 6.46 15.14 -16.21
N TRP A 42 7.29 14.24 -16.76
CA TRP A 42 8.15 13.40 -15.93
C TRP A 42 9.15 14.25 -15.15
N ASP A 43 9.21 14.03 -13.84
CA ASP A 43 10.21 14.61 -12.93
C ASP A 43 10.65 13.54 -11.91
N PRO A 44 11.96 13.22 -11.79
CA PRO A 44 12.44 12.28 -10.77
C PRO A 44 12.13 12.71 -9.33
N ALA A 45 11.86 13.98 -9.05
CA ALA A 45 11.42 14.46 -7.75
C ALA A 45 10.04 13.91 -7.34
N SER A 46 9.22 13.46 -8.29
CA SER A 46 7.91 12.84 -8.03
C SER A 46 7.99 11.65 -7.07
N ARG A 47 9.11 10.91 -7.06
CA ARG A 47 9.34 9.78 -6.14
C ARG A 47 9.43 10.17 -4.67
N ARG A 48 9.67 11.45 -4.38
CA ARG A 48 9.73 12.01 -3.02
C ARG A 48 8.49 12.84 -2.68
N ALA A 49 7.56 12.99 -3.63
CA ALA A 49 6.34 13.73 -3.40
C ALA A 49 5.45 12.95 -2.41
N PRO A 50 4.81 13.62 -1.44
CA PRO A 50 3.84 12.98 -0.57
C PRO A 50 2.72 12.35 -1.40
N ASN A 51 2.33 11.12 -1.05
CA ASN A 51 1.16 10.51 -1.67
C ASN A 51 -0.09 11.32 -1.29
N PRO A 52 -0.83 11.91 -2.25
CA PRO A 52 -2.04 12.69 -1.94
C PRO A 52 -3.12 11.84 -1.26
N LEU A 53 -3.09 10.52 -1.43
CA LEU A 53 -3.98 9.54 -0.79
C LEU A 53 -3.36 8.91 0.46
N ALA A 54 -2.25 9.44 1.00
CA ALA A 54 -1.63 8.90 2.21
C ALA A 54 -2.61 8.80 3.39
N HIS A 55 -3.56 9.74 3.50
CA HIS A 55 -4.58 9.76 4.55
C HIS A 55 -5.66 8.66 4.40
N THR A 56 -5.77 8.04 3.22
CA THR A 56 -6.67 6.90 2.97
C THR A 56 -5.96 5.56 3.15
N THR A 57 -4.67 5.56 3.50
CA THR A 57 -3.93 4.31 3.73
C THR A 57 -4.40 3.64 5.01
N GLN A 58 -4.28 2.31 5.06
CA GLN A 58 -4.63 1.54 6.25
C GLN A 58 -3.73 1.98 7.41
N LYS A 59 -4.31 2.05 8.61
CA LYS A 59 -3.53 2.32 9.82
C LYS A 59 -2.56 1.17 10.06
N LEU A 60 -1.41 1.49 10.66
CA LEU A 60 -0.47 0.48 11.08
C LEU A 60 -1.10 -0.41 12.15
N SER A 61 -0.93 -1.72 11.99
CA SER A 61 -1.23 -2.71 13.01
C SER A 61 0.01 -3.02 13.85
N PRO A 62 -0.14 -3.33 15.15
CA PRO A 62 0.99 -3.74 15.98
C PRO A 62 1.53 -5.09 15.50
N VAL A 63 2.85 -5.18 15.36
CA VAL A 63 3.61 -6.38 15.02
C VAL A 63 4.68 -6.63 16.08
N GLY A 64 5.25 -7.84 16.12
CA GLY A 64 6.23 -8.23 17.14
C GLY A 64 7.58 -7.53 16.95
N ARG A 65 8.09 -7.51 15.72
CA ARG A 65 9.34 -6.82 15.37
C ARG A 65 9.26 -6.21 13.99
N THR A 66 10.05 -5.14 13.80
CA THR A 66 10.24 -4.51 12.49
C THR A 66 11.69 -4.05 12.35
N TRP A 67 12.31 -4.33 11.21
CA TRP A 67 13.62 -3.78 10.86
C TRP A 67 13.77 -3.70 9.34
N ASP A 68 14.74 -2.89 8.91
CA ASP A 68 15.16 -2.82 7.51
C ASP A 68 16.50 -3.54 7.36
N GLU A 69 16.64 -4.32 6.29
CA GLU A 69 17.81 -5.13 6.00
C GLU A 69 18.26 -4.92 4.55
N GLU A 70 19.56 -4.86 4.35
CA GLU A 70 20.15 -4.79 3.02
C GLU A 70 20.42 -6.21 2.52
N LEU A 71 19.83 -6.56 1.37
CA LEU A 71 19.95 -7.89 0.82
C LEU A 71 21.37 -8.15 0.26
N PRO A 72 21.82 -9.41 0.22
CA PRO A 72 23.11 -9.77 -0.38
C PRO A 72 23.28 -9.18 -1.79
N GLY A 73 24.37 -8.45 -2.00
CA GLY A 73 24.62 -7.71 -3.24
C GLY A 73 24.47 -6.18 -3.13
N GLY A 74 23.99 -5.67 -1.99
CA GLY A 74 24.15 -4.27 -1.58
C GLY A 74 23.37 -3.23 -2.39
N SER A 75 22.31 -3.66 -3.08
CA SER A 75 21.57 -2.80 -4.01
C SER A 75 20.07 -2.74 -3.73
N VAL A 76 19.57 -3.58 -2.83
CA VAL A 76 18.15 -3.70 -2.51
C VAL A 76 17.97 -3.75 -1.00
N GLN A 77 17.10 -2.90 -0.48
CA GLN A 77 16.67 -2.96 0.91
C GLN A 77 15.31 -3.66 1.01
N ALA A 78 15.10 -4.38 2.10
CA ALA A 78 13.84 -5.00 2.45
C ALA A 78 13.44 -4.57 3.87
N ARG A 79 12.15 -4.30 4.07
CA ARG A 79 11.56 -4.11 5.41
C ARG A 79 10.92 -5.41 5.86
N ILE A 80 11.32 -5.89 7.04
CA ILE A 80 10.84 -7.13 7.61
C ILE A 80 9.86 -6.83 8.73
N PHE A 81 8.66 -7.41 8.65
CA PHE A 81 7.68 -7.43 9.73
C PHE A 81 7.57 -8.85 10.28
N VAL A 82 7.74 -9.02 11.59
CA VAL A 82 7.59 -10.32 12.26
C VAL A 82 6.35 -10.29 13.14
N PRO A 83 5.47 -11.31 13.06
CA PRO A 83 4.27 -11.37 13.89
C PRO A 83 4.62 -11.40 15.38
N ALA A 84 3.70 -10.93 16.22
CA ALA A 84 3.85 -11.06 17.67
C ALA A 84 3.59 -12.51 18.11
N GLY A 85 4.29 -12.97 19.16
CA GLY A 85 4.12 -14.31 19.72
C GLY A 85 5.15 -15.32 19.21
N GLU A 86 4.86 -16.60 19.44
CA GLU A 86 5.71 -17.71 19.04
C GLU A 86 5.35 -18.20 17.63
N ALA A 87 6.35 -18.61 16.87
CA ALA A 87 6.13 -19.19 15.56
C ALA A 87 5.30 -20.49 15.67
N PRO A 88 4.44 -20.80 14.69
CA PRO A 88 3.61 -22.00 14.72
C PRO A 88 4.43 -23.30 14.77
N ASP A 89 5.63 -23.28 14.18
CA ASP A 89 6.58 -24.38 14.18
C ASP A 89 7.94 -23.88 14.72
N PRO A 90 8.46 -24.45 15.82
CA PRO A 90 9.76 -24.05 16.39
C PRO A 90 10.97 -24.31 15.48
N ALA A 91 10.88 -25.29 14.57
CA ALA A 91 11.96 -25.65 13.65
C ALA A 91 11.84 -24.90 12.31
N ALA A 92 10.62 -24.73 11.78
CA ALA A 92 10.38 -24.08 10.49
C ALA A 92 10.13 -22.56 10.59
N GLY A 93 9.74 -22.05 11.75
CA GLY A 93 9.47 -20.64 11.98
C GLY A 93 8.11 -20.17 11.42
N TRP A 94 8.02 -18.89 11.07
CA TRP A 94 6.84 -18.29 10.45
C TRP A 94 6.84 -18.56 8.93
N PRO A 95 5.65 -18.72 8.30
CA PRO A 95 5.56 -18.58 6.86
C PRO A 95 6.03 -17.18 6.43
N CYS A 96 6.71 -17.10 5.28
CA CYS A 96 7.25 -15.85 4.76
C CYS A 96 6.41 -15.37 3.56
N LEU A 97 5.92 -14.14 3.65
CA LEU A 97 5.33 -13.39 2.54
C LEU A 97 6.36 -12.39 2.03
N VAL A 98 6.72 -12.50 0.74
CA VAL A 98 7.51 -11.49 0.05
C VAL A 98 6.54 -10.54 -0.66
N TRP A 99 6.63 -9.25 -0.35
CA TRP A 99 5.78 -8.22 -0.95
C TRP A 99 6.60 -7.24 -1.78
N LEU A 100 6.05 -6.86 -2.92
CA LEU A 100 6.67 -5.94 -3.87
C LEU A 100 5.66 -4.82 -4.14
N HIS A 101 6.07 -3.60 -3.84
CA HIS A 101 5.16 -2.45 -3.80
C HIS A 101 4.63 -2.10 -5.20
N GLY A 102 3.47 -1.45 -5.23
CA GLY A 102 2.89 -0.91 -6.46
C GLY A 102 3.59 0.37 -6.94
N GLY A 103 2.87 1.21 -7.69
CA GLY A 103 3.40 2.51 -8.14
C GLY A 103 3.99 2.50 -9.56
N GLY A 104 3.61 1.50 -10.36
CA GLY A 104 3.82 1.50 -11.81
C GLY A 104 5.29 1.54 -12.24
N TRP A 105 6.18 0.93 -11.46
CA TRP A 105 7.64 0.93 -11.66
C TRP A 105 8.32 2.30 -11.50
N VAL A 106 7.57 3.32 -11.12
CA VAL A 106 8.04 4.70 -11.05
C VAL A 106 8.07 5.19 -9.61
N ASN A 107 7.01 4.95 -8.85
CA ASN A 107 6.83 5.44 -7.48
C ASN A 107 6.77 4.29 -6.48
N GLY A 108 7.01 4.61 -5.20
CA GLY A 108 6.94 3.68 -4.07
C GLY A 108 8.30 3.43 -3.42
N GLY A 109 8.30 2.68 -2.32
CA GLY A 109 9.49 2.33 -1.55
C GLY A 109 9.13 1.57 -0.28
N LEU A 110 10.04 1.51 0.69
CA LEU A 110 9.85 0.76 1.94
C LEU A 110 8.70 1.25 2.82
N ASP A 111 8.20 2.46 2.60
CA ASP A 111 7.07 3.03 3.32
C ASP A 111 5.72 2.76 2.63
N SER A 112 5.75 2.13 1.45
CA SER A 112 4.56 1.75 0.70
C SER A 112 3.87 0.55 1.34
N GLU A 113 2.53 0.59 1.39
CA GLU A 113 1.66 -0.49 1.88
C GLU A 113 1.93 -1.02 3.30
N ASN A 114 2.75 -0.36 4.13
CA ASN A 114 3.03 -0.78 5.52
C ASN A 114 1.77 -1.05 6.36
N GLY A 115 0.71 -0.23 6.19
CA GLY A 115 -0.57 -0.46 6.84
C GLY A 115 -1.15 -1.84 6.49
N PHE A 116 -1.27 -2.13 5.21
CA PHE A 116 -1.71 -3.43 4.73
C PHE A 116 -0.80 -4.57 5.22
N LEU A 117 0.53 -4.42 5.09
CA LEU A 117 1.49 -5.47 5.45
C LEU A 117 1.51 -5.79 6.95
N THR A 118 1.39 -4.78 7.81
CA THR A 118 1.28 -5.00 9.25
C THR A 118 -0.03 -5.68 9.64
N HIS A 119 -1.12 -5.40 8.93
CA HIS A 119 -2.40 -6.11 9.11
C HIS A 119 -2.28 -7.58 8.70
N VAL A 120 -1.65 -7.88 7.56
CA VAL A 120 -1.40 -9.27 7.12
C VAL A 120 -0.50 -10.00 8.12
N CYS A 121 0.61 -9.38 8.52
CA CYS A 121 1.54 -9.91 9.52
C CYS A 121 0.83 -10.25 10.85
N ARG A 122 -0.11 -9.40 11.29
CA ARG A 122 -0.93 -9.66 12.49
C ARG A 122 -1.94 -10.80 12.29
N CYS A 123 -2.50 -11.00 11.10
CA CYS A 123 -3.42 -12.12 10.86
C CYS A 123 -2.72 -13.47 10.98
N GLU A 124 -1.45 -13.55 10.59
CA GLU A 124 -0.64 -14.77 10.75
C GLU A 124 -0.42 -15.15 12.21
N SER A 125 -0.22 -14.19 13.12
CA SER A 125 -0.15 -14.49 14.57
C SER A 125 -1.47 -14.98 15.16
N LEU A 126 -2.59 -14.74 14.49
CA LEU A 126 -3.92 -15.20 14.90
C LEU A 126 -4.31 -16.55 14.26
N ASN A 127 -3.41 -17.17 13.48
CA ASN A 127 -3.59 -18.48 12.86
C ASN A 127 -4.85 -18.57 11.96
N LEU A 128 -5.21 -17.46 11.27
CA LEU A 128 -6.45 -17.33 10.51
C LEU A 128 -6.45 -17.98 9.08
N ARG A 129 -5.52 -18.91 8.78
CA ARG A 129 -5.37 -19.80 7.57
C ARG A 129 -4.79 -19.14 6.28
N PRO A 130 -4.45 -19.97 5.24
CA PRO A 130 -3.25 -20.77 4.98
C PRO A 130 -2.11 -19.96 4.26
N PRO A 131 -0.87 -20.48 4.08
CA PRO A 131 0.29 -19.69 3.66
C PRO A 131 0.11 -19.04 2.27
N LEU A 132 0.17 -17.71 2.23
CA LEU A 132 0.12 -16.91 1.02
C LEU A 132 1.52 -16.79 0.41
N ILE A 133 1.77 -17.50 -0.69
CA ILE A 133 2.94 -17.34 -1.57
C ILE A 133 2.44 -16.67 -2.84
N PHE A 134 2.90 -15.45 -3.19
CA PHE A 134 2.96 -15.01 -4.59
C PHE A 134 4.15 -14.05 -4.81
N LEU A 135 4.88 -14.30 -5.91
CA LEU A 135 6.15 -13.71 -6.32
C LEU A 135 6.01 -12.50 -7.28
N THR A 136 7.12 -11.75 -7.36
CA THR A 136 7.62 -10.78 -8.38
C THR A 136 7.12 -9.35 -8.40
#